data_AF-A0AA35WXW8-F1
#
_entry.id   AF-A0AA35WXW8-F1
#
_cell.length_a   1.000
_cell.length_b   1.000
_cell.length_c   1.000
_cell.angle_alpha   90.00
_cell.angle_beta   90.00
_cell.angle_gamma   90.00
#
_symmetry.space_group_name_H-M   'P 1'
#
loop_
_entity.id
_entity.type
_entity.pdbx_description
1 polymer ?
#
loop_
_entity_poly.entity_id
_entity_poly.type
_entity_poly.pdbx_seq_one_letter_code
_entity_poly.pdbx_strand_id
1 'polypeptide(L)'
;MRPVGEVEYIETIASESATGSHGPTKAAAAIIGYADLKLGEQARPVLEAMREASPNRFRGVRHATGWDESPELANRDIRGALSTEGYRAGAKVLADMGLVLENSLYFHQLPELAEFARSVPNLTIVLNHIGGLVRVGPYANRDDEVLPAWRQGVAEAAQCPNIVMKLGGVGQLRYGYSWHDRDIPIGSEELAGTLGPLMEHCIQQFGPDRGYSAGERAALFHDTAARVYNISD
;
A
#
# COMPACT_ATOMS: atom_id res chain seq x y z
N MET A 1 -8.71 -19.62 8.20
CA MET A 1 -9.82 -18.90 8.87
C MET A 1 -9.39 -17.74 9.76
N ARG A 2 -8.21 -17.73 10.43
CA ARG A 2 -7.80 -16.55 11.24
C ARG A 2 -7.92 -15.19 10.52
N PRO A 3 -7.57 -15.06 9.23
CA PRO A 3 -7.73 -13.77 8.54
C PRO A 3 -9.18 -13.32 8.33
N VAL A 4 -10.14 -14.26 8.28
CA VAL A 4 -11.58 -13.93 8.18
C VAL A 4 -12.06 -13.29 9.49
N GLY A 5 -11.62 -13.84 10.63
CA GLY A 5 -11.96 -13.30 11.95
C GLY A 5 -11.47 -11.87 12.19
N GLU A 6 -10.36 -11.45 11.56
CA GLU A 6 -9.92 -10.05 11.61
C GLU A 6 -10.90 -9.13 10.88
N VAL A 7 -11.44 -9.56 9.74
CA VAL A 7 -12.46 -8.80 8.99
C VAL A 7 -13.77 -8.73 9.78
N GLU A 8 -14.23 -9.84 10.36
CA GLU A 8 -15.43 -9.89 11.23
C GLU A 8 -15.30 -8.95 12.44
N TYR A 9 -14.12 -8.93 13.06
CA TYR A 9 -13.84 -8.07 14.20
C TYR A 9 -13.93 -6.59 13.84
N ILE A 10 -13.30 -6.18 12.73
CA ILE A 10 -13.37 -4.79 12.27
C ILE A 10 -14.79 -4.43 11.79
N GLU A 11 -15.52 -5.35 11.16
CA GLU A 11 -16.93 -5.14 10.79
C GLU A 11 -17.79 -4.87 12.03
N THR A 12 -17.54 -5.60 13.13
CA THR A 12 -18.24 -5.39 14.41
C THR A 12 -18.01 -3.99 14.93
N ILE A 13 -16.74 -3.55 14.99
CA ILE A 13 -16.39 -2.18 15.42
C ILE A 13 -17.02 -1.13 14.50
N ALA A 14 -17.00 -1.37 13.19
CA ALA A 14 -17.54 -0.44 12.21
C ALA A 14 -19.06 -0.31 12.31
N SER A 15 -19.75 -1.44 12.49
CA SER A 15 -21.20 -1.48 12.71
C SER A 15 -21.59 -0.79 14.03
N GLU A 16 -20.85 -1.03 15.11
CA GLU A 16 -21.08 -0.36 16.39
C GLU A 16 -20.88 1.15 16.30
N SER A 17 -19.79 1.59 15.67
CA SER A 17 -19.54 3.02 15.41
C SER A 17 -20.67 3.66 14.61
N ALA A 18 -21.23 2.95 13.62
CA ALA A 18 -22.31 3.47 12.78
C ALA A 18 -23.64 3.68 13.52
N THR A 19 -23.82 3.10 14.72
CA THR A 19 -25.02 3.32 15.55
C THR A 19 -25.06 4.73 16.17
N GLY A 20 -23.94 5.44 16.22
CA GLY A 20 -23.81 6.74 16.89
C GLY A 20 -23.51 6.64 18.39
N SER A 21 -23.37 5.44 18.95
CA SER A 21 -23.08 5.21 20.38
C SER A 21 -21.75 5.83 20.84
N HIS A 22 -20.81 6.04 19.91
CA HIS A 22 -19.48 6.60 20.16
C HIS A 22 -19.31 8.01 19.54
N GLY A 23 -20.42 8.70 19.25
CA GLY A 23 -20.44 9.98 18.56
C GLY A 23 -20.81 9.86 17.07
N PRO A 24 -20.78 10.97 16.32
CA PRO A 24 -21.31 11.02 14.95
C PRO A 24 -20.40 10.35 13.90
N THR A 25 -19.16 10.03 14.25
CA THR A 25 -18.17 9.43 13.34
C THR A 25 -18.54 8.00 12.99
N LYS A 26 -18.50 7.65 11.70
CA LYS A 26 -18.71 6.29 11.20
C LYS A 26 -17.38 5.66 10.78
N ALA A 27 -16.76 4.89 11.67
CA ALA A 27 -15.70 3.96 11.29
C ALA A 27 -16.34 2.70 10.65
N ALA A 28 -15.74 1.98 9.71
CA ALA A 28 -14.70 2.32 8.75
C ALA A 28 -15.32 2.17 7.34
N ALA A 29 -15.11 3.12 6.42
CA ALA A 29 -15.77 3.08 5.10
C ALA A 29 -15.33 1.91 4.19
N ALA A 30 -14.14 1.36 4.41
CA ALA A 30 -13.62 0.18 3.74
C ALA A 30 -12.70 -0.63 4.68
N ILE A 31 -12.56 -1.93 4.41
CA ILE A 31 -11.73 -2.89 5.14
C ILE A 31 -10.80 -3.60 4.14
N ILE A 32 -9.50 -3.60 4.47
CA ILE A 32 -8.46 -4.35 3.77
C ILE A 32 -7.99 -5.47 4.69
N GLY A 33 -8.19 -6.72 4.29
CA GLY A 33 -7.80 -7.91 5.05
C GLY A 33 -6.43 -8.45 4.66
N TYR A 34 -6.18 -9.72 4.96
CA TYR A 34 -4.98 -10.45 4.54
C TYR A 34 -5.37 -11.81 3.95
N ALA A 35 -4.83 -12.15 2.78
CA ALA A 35 -4.89 -13.50 2.24
C ALA A 35 -3.53 -13.87 1.65
N ASP A 36 -3.09 -15.10 1.85
CA ASP A 36 -1.86 -15.58 1.22
C ASP A 36 -2.11 -15.86 -0.26
N LEU A 37 -1.74 -14.90 -1.10
CA LEU A 37 -1.91 -15.00 -2.55
C LEU A 37 -1.04 -16.09 -3.18
N LYS A 38 -0.01 -16.60 -2.47
CA LYS A 38 0.83 -17.71 -2.98
C LYS A 38 0.04 -19.01 -3.12
N LEU A 39 -1.14 -19.11 -2.50
CA LEU A 39 -2.09 -20.20 -2.68
C LEU A 39 -2.73 -20.25 -4.09
N GLY A 40 -2.53 -19.22 -4.92
CA GLY A 40 -3.12 -19.16 -6.25
C GLY A 40 -4.64 -19.11 -6.20
N GLU A 41 -5.29 -19.91 -7.05
CA GLU A 41 -6.77 -20.03 -7.08
C GLU A 41 -7.36 -20.45 -5.73
N GLN A 42 -6.61 -21.15 -4.88
CA GLN A 42 -7.06 -21.56 -3.55
C GLN A 42 -7.17 -20.37 -2.56
N ALA A 43 -6.77 -19.15 -2.95
CA ALA A 43 -7.08 -17.95 -2.19
C ALA A 43 -8.57 -17.57 -2.27
N ARG A 44 -9.28 -17.97 -3.33
CA ARG A 44 -10.67 -17.58 -3.60
C ARG A 44 -11.63 -17.86 -2.44
N PRO A 45 -11.68 -19.06 -1.84
CA PRO A 45 -12.60 -19.33 -0.73
C PRO A 45 -12.35 -18.44 0.50
N VAL A 46 -11.09 -18.07 0.75
CA VAL A 46 -10.76 -17.15 1.86
C VAL A 46 -11.28 -15.75 1.58
N LEU A 47 -11.13 -15.27 0.35
CA LEU A 47 -11.60 -13.95 -0.08
C LEU A 47 -13.13 -13.88 -0.10
N GLU A 48 -13.80 -14.97 -0.51
CA GLU A 48 -15.26 -15.09 -0.45
C GLU A 48 -15.76 -15.03 1.00
N ALA A 49 -15.14 -15.80 1.91
CA ALA A 49 -15.47 -15.75 3.33
C ALA A 49 -15.25 -14.35 3.94
N MET A 50 -14.20 -13.63 3.57
CA MET A 50 -14.00 -12.24 4.00
C MET A 50 -15.08 -11.29 3.48
N ARG A 51 -15.51 -11.48 2.23
CA ARG A 51 -16.59 -10.69 1.66
C ARG A 51 -17.94 -11.02 2.32
N GLU A 52 -18.18 -12.26 2.70
CA GLU A 52 -19.36 -12.63 3.49
C GLU A 52 -19.33 -12.03 4.90
N ALA A 53 -18.15 -12.01 5.54
CA ALA A 53 -17.94 -11.39 6.85
C ALA A 53 -18.15 -9.87 6.85
N SER A 54 -17.84 -9.19 5.74
CA SER A 54 -18.09 -7.75 5.58
C SER A 54 -18.53 -7.41 4.14
N PRO A 55 -19.81 -7.65 3.79
CA PRO A 55 -20.30 -7.49 2.41
C PRO A 55 -20.19 -6.07 1.90
N ASN A 56 -20.35 -5.10 2.80
CA ASN A 56 -20.42 -3.69 2.44
C ASN A 56 -19.06 -2.98 2.52
N ARG A 57 -18.11 -3.48 3.33
CA ARG A 57 -16.84 -2.77 3.59
C ARG A 57 -15.60 -3.52 3.13
N PHE A 58 -15.62 -4.83 2.93
CA PHE A 58 -14.43 -5.53 2.43
C PHE A 58 -14.09 -5.08 1.00
N ARG A 59 -12.84 -4.67 0.77
CA ARG A 59 -12.38 -4.11 -0.52
C ARG A 59 -11.09 -4.71 -1.06
N GLY A 60 -10.44 -5.59 -0.29
CA GLY A 60 -9.25 -6.26 -0.77
C GLY A 60 -8.31 -6.68 0.33
N VAL A 61 -7.05 -6.93 -0.03
CA VAL A 61 -6.06 -7.45 0.91
C VAL A 61 -4.76 -6.67 0.86
N ARG A 62 -4.06 -6.62 1.99
CA ARG A 62 -2.67 -6.21 2.06
C ARG A 62 -1.79 -7.44 2.17
N HIS A 63 -0.86 -7.62 1.25
CA HIS A 63 0.14 -8.68 1.31
C HIS A 63 1.54 -8.05 1.18
N ALA A 64 2.22 -7.90 2.31
CA ALA A 64 3.57 -7.32 2.33
C ALA A 64 4.58 -8.33 1.79
N THR A 65 5.42 -7.90 0.86
CA THR A 65 6.39 -8.76 0.14
C THR A 65 7.84 -8.28 0.30
N GLY A 66 8.07 -7.39 1.27
CA GLY A 66 9.41 -6.90 1.61
C GLY A 66 10.37 -8.05 1.91
N TRP A 67 11.45 -8.13 1.15
CA TRP A 67 12.52 -9.11 1.34
C TRP A 67 13.87 -8.47 1.07
N ASP A 68 14.84 -8.73 1.94
CA ASP A 68 16.24 -8.32 1.78
C ASP A 68 17.18 -9.48 2.15
N GLU A 69 18.40 -9.45 1.61
CA GLU A 69 19.44 -10.41 1.96
C GLU A 69 20.04 -10.13 3.35
N SER A 70 20.06 -8.86 3.77
CA SER A 70 20.52 -8.48 5.10
C SER A 70 19.51 -8.91 6.17
N PRO A 71 19.96 -9.61 7.23
CA PRO A 71 19.11 -9.98 8.35
C PRO A 71 18.67 -8.78 9.21
N GLU A 72 19.24 -7.59 8.99
CA GLU A 72 18.86 -6.35 9.68
C GLU A 72 17.47 -5.82 9.25
N LEU A 73 16.98 -6.27 8.09
CA LEU A 73 15.64 -5.95 7.62
C LEU A 73 14.71 -7.15 7.77
N ALA A 74 13.49 -6.90 8.25
CA ALA A 74 12.52 -7.96 8.47
C ALA A 74 12.01 -8.51 7.13
N ASN A 75 12.22 -9.80 6.89
CA ASN A 75 11.62 -10.47 5.75
C ASN A 75 10.13 -10.73 6.01
N ARG A 76 9.27 -10.16 5.16
CA ARG A 76 7.81 -10.28 5.22
C ARG A 76 7.27 -11.39 4.32
N ASP A 77 8.03 -11.75 3.29
CA ASP A 77 7.77 -12.91 2.43
C ASP A 77 9.10 -13.45 1.89
N ILE A 78 9.04 -14.40 0.94
CA ILE A 78 10.18 -14.96 0.24
C ILE A 78 10.75 -13.98 -0.81
N ARG A 79 12.02 -14.20 -1.18
CA ARG A 79 12.63 -13.53 -2.33
C ARG A 79 11.81 -13.82 -3.59
N GLY A 80 11.49 -12.77 -4.35
CA GLY A 80 10.82 -12.92 -5.64
C GLY A 80 9.34 -13.34 -5.53
N ALA A 81 8.67 -13.06 -4.40
CA ALA A 81 7.30 -13.49 -4.16
C ALA A 81 6.33 -13.08 -5.29
N LEU A 82 6.45 -11.84 -5.79
CA LEU A 82 5.60 -11.29 -6.86
C LEU A 82 5.81 -12.00 -8.20
N SER A 83 6.98 -12.60 -8.39
CA SER A 83 7.34 -13.33 -9.59
C SER A 83 6.78 -14.74 -9.63
N THR A 84 6.39 -15.32 -8.49
CA THR A 84 5.90 -16.70 -8.42
C THR A 84 4.56 -16.89 -9.14
N GLU A 85 4.38 -18.06 -9.74
CA GLU A 85 3.12 -18.42 -10.42
C GLU A 85 1.93 -18.38 -9.45
N GLY A 86 2.11 -18.90 -8.24
CA GLY A 86 1.10 -18.89 -7.19
C GLY A 86 0.62 -17.48 -6.87
N TYR A 87 1.55 -16.54 -6.59
CA TYR A 87 1.18 -15.16 -6.28
C TYR A 87 0.46 -14.48 -7.44
N ARG A 88 0.93 -14.67 -8.68
CA ARG A 88 0.27 -14.11 -9.88
C ARG A 88 -1.12 -14.71 -10.11
N ALA A 89 -1.33 -15.99 -9.82
CA ALA A 89 -2.65 -16.61 -9.88
C ALA A 89 -3.59 -16.05 -8.79
N GLY A 90 -3.12 -15.93 -7.54
CA GLY A 90 -3.92 -15.34 -6.46
C GLY A 90 -4.26 -13.87 -6.70
N ALA A 91 -3.36 -13.13 -7.34
CA ALA A 91 -3.60 -11.75 -7.77
C ALA A 91 -4.68 -11.64 -8.87
N LYS A 92 -4.75 -12.60 -9.80
CA LYS A 92 -5.83 -12.66 -10.80
C LYS A 92 -7.18 -12.91 -10.13
N VAL A 93 -7.23 -13.76 -9.10
CA VAL A 93 -8.44 -13.94 -8.29
C VAL A 93 -8.93 -12.61 -7.69
N LEU A 94 -8.02 -11.80 -7.12
CA LEU A 94 -8.39 -10.47 -6.62
C LEU A 94 -8.98 -9.59 -7.73
N ALA A 95 -8.33 -9.55 -8.90
CA ALA A 95 -8.78 -8.77 -10.05
C ALA A 95 -10.19 -9.20 -10.50
N ASP A 96 -10.43 -10.50 -10.64
CA ASP A 96 -11.71 -11.08 -11.05
C ASP A 96 -12.83 -10.78 -10.05
N MET A 97 -12.49 -10.65 -8.77
CA MET A 97 -13.43 -10.31 -7.70
C MET A 97 -13.63 -8.79 -7.53
N GLY A 98 -12.93 -7.96 -8.31
CA GLY A 98 -12.97 -6.50 -8.18
C GLY A 98 -12.33 -5.98 -6.90
N LEU A 99 -11.38 -6.72 -6.32
CA LEU A 99 -10.69 -6.40 -5.08
C LEU A 99 -9.35 -5.70 -5.34
N VAL A 100 -8.91 -4.90 -4.37
CA VAL A 100 -7.64 -4.15 -4.41
C VAL A 100 -6.53 -4.96 -3.73
N LEU A 101 -5.32 -4.90 -4.28
CA LEU A 101 -4.11 -5.35 -3.60
C LEU A 101 -3.37 -4.13 -3.02
N GLU A 102 -3.18 -4.09 -1.71
CA GLU A 102 -2.14 -3.24 -1.13
C GLU A 102 -0.83 -4.00 -0.98
N ASN A 103 0.25 -3.47 -1.53
CA ASN A 103 1.58 -4.07 -1.41
C ASN A 103 2.55 -3.14 -0.70
N SER A 104 3.27 -3.68 0.29
CA SER A 104 4.44 -3.03 0.89
C SER A 104 5.66 -3.90 0.64
N LEU A 105 6.71 -3.29 0.09
CA LEU A 105 7.98 -3.91 -0.29
C LEU A 105 9.15 -2.97 0.06
N TYR A 106 10.38 -3.36 -0.29
CA TYR A 106 11.55 -2.49 -0.22
C TYR A 106 11.88 -1.87 -1.57
N PHE A 107 12.41 -0.65 -1.59
CA PHE A 107 12.58 0.15 -2.82
C PHE A 107 13.29 -0.58 -3.97
N HIS A 108 14.25 -1.45 -3.68
CA HIS A 108 14.97 -2.23 -4.69
C HIS A 108 14.09 -3.31 -5.38
N GLN A 109 12.90 -3.61 -4.85
CA GLN A 109 11.90 -4.51 -5.43
C GLN A 109 10.87 -3.78 -6.31
N LEU A 110 10.95 -2.45 -6.49
CA LEU A 110 10.03 -1.70 -7.35
C LEU A 110 10.00 -2.18 -8.82
N PRO A 111 11.12 -2.59 -9.44
CA PRO A 111 11.08 -3.19 -10.77
C PRO A 111 10.28 -4.49 -10.83
N GLU A 112 10.39 -5.34 -9.80
CA GLU A 112 9.61 -6.58 -9.69
C GLU A 112 8.10 -6.27 -9.59
N LEU A 113 7.73 -5.24 -8.82
CA LEU A 113 6.35 -4.78 -8.73
C LEU A 113 5.81 -4.26 -10.06
N ALA A 114 6.61 -3.50 -10.81
CA ALA A 114 6.21 -2.99 -12.12
C ALA A 114 5.97 -4.14 -13.11
N GLU A 115 6.85 -5.14 -13.14
CA GLU A 115 6.66 -6.34 -13.96
C GLU A 115 5.41 -7.14 -13.54
N PHE A 116 5.21 -7.31 -12.23
CA PHE A 116 4.01 -7.92 -11.67
C PHE A 116 2.75 -7.18 -12.12
N ALA A 117 2.71 -5.87 -11.95
CA ALA A 117 1.55 -5.04 -12.31
C ALA A 117 1.20 -5.15 -13.80
N ARG A 118 2.21 -5.20 -14.69
CA ARG A 118 2.00 -5.42 -16.14
C ARG A 118 1.41 -6.81 -16.44
N SER A 119 1.67 -7.81 -15.62
CA SER A 119 1.13 -9.17 -15.80
C SER A 119 -0.31 -9.36 -15.32
N VAL A 120 -0.81 -8.45 -14.48
CA VAL A 120 -2.19 -8.43 -13.96
C VAL A 120 -2.81 -7.03 -14.16
N PRO A 121 -2.94 -6.57 -15.42
CA PRO A 121 -3.29 -5.17 -15.71
C PRO A 121 -4.66 -4.74 -15.18
N ASN A 122 -5.56 -5.68 -14.92
CA ASN A 122 -6.90 -5.42 -14.38
C ASN A 122 -6.94 -5.31 -12.85
N LEU A 123 -5.85 -5.68 -12.15
CA LEU A 123 -5.77 -5.55 -10.69
C LEU A 123 -5.35 -4.14 -10.32
N THR A 124 -6.14 -3.45 -9.49
CA THR A 124 -5.69 -2.20 -8.84
C THR A 124 -4.71 -2.53 -7.73
N ILE A 125 -3.51 -1.95 -7.79
CA ILE A 125 -2.44 -2.15 -6.83
C ILE A 125 -2.13 -0.83 -6.13
N VAL A 126 -2.32 -0.79 -4.81
CA VAL A 126 -1.89 0.33 -3.98
C VAL A 126 -0.47 0.06 -3.48
N LEU A 127 0.49 0.80 -4.04
CA LEU A 127 1.88 0.80 -3.61
C LEU A 127 2.02 1.63 -2.33
N ASN A 128 2.29 0.95 -1.22
CA ASN A 128 2.36 1.59 0.08
C ASN A 128 3.64 2.40 0.29
N HIS A 129 3.50 3.47 1.06
CA HIS A 129 4.60 4.20 1.68
C HIS A 129 5.69 4.60 0.70
N ILE A 130 5.28 5.35 -0.33
CA ILE A 130 6.13 5.90 -1.39
C ILE A 130 7.06 4.87 -2.03
N GLY A 131 6.64 3.60 -2.12
CA GLY A 131 7.46 2.58 -2.77
C GLY A 131 8.54 1.98 -1.89
N GLY A 132 8.37 1.96 -0.57
CA GLY A 132 9.21 1.07 0.24
C GLY A 132 10.58 1.63 0.60
N LEU A 133 10.78 2.95 0.59
CA LEU A 133 12.10 3.55 0.90
C LEU A 133 12.65 3.06 2.25
N VAL A 134 13.90 2.60 2.25
CA VAL A 134 14.66 2.14 3.42
C VAL A 134 16.02 2.84 3.42
N ARG A 135 16.38 3.45 4.55
CA ARG A 135 17.62 4.21 4.77
C ARG A 135 18.31 3.79 6.08
N VAL A 136 18.11 2.54 6.48
CA VAL A 136 18.67 1.92 7.69
C VAL A 136 19.31 0.58 7.35
N GLY A 137 20.03 -0.01 8.31
CA GLY A 137 20.74 -1.28 8.15
C GLY A 137 21.76 -1.21 7.00
N PRO A 138 21.70 -2.12 6.00
CA PRO A 138 22.65 -2.13 4.87
C PRO A 138 22.56 -0.89 3.96
N TYR A 139 21.51 -0.07 4.13
CA TYR A 139 21.25 1.14 3.37
C TYR A 139 21.48 2.43 4.17
N ALA A 140 21.96 2.34 5.42
CA ALA A 140 22.27 3.51 6.23
C ALA A 140 23.43 4.31 5.63
N ASN A 141 23.32 5.65 5.65
CA ASN A 141 24.35 6.58 5.16
C ASN A 141 24.76 6.41 3.68
N ARG A 142 23.85 5.88 2.84
CA ARG A 142 24.07 5.64 1.40
C ARG A 142 23.02 6.32 0.55
N ASP A 143 22.61 7.54 0.93
CA ASP A 143 21.54 8.28 0.24
C ASP A 143 21.87 8.57 -1.23
N ASP A 144 23.16 8.72 -1.55
CA ASP A 144 23.69 8.89 -2.89
C ASP A 144 23.46 7.67 -3.79
N GLU A 145 23.26 6.48 -3.22
CA GLU A 145 22.89 5.26 -3.94
C GLU A 145 21.38 4.96 -3.82
N VAL A 146 20.85 5.06 -2.61
CA VAL A 146 19.47 4.69 -2.25
C VAL A 146 18.45 5.60 -2.92
N LEU A 147 18.64 6.93 -2.85
CA LEU A 147 17.65 7.87 -3.39
C LEU A 147 17.55 7.79 -4.92
N PRO A 148 18.65 7.73 -5.69
CA PRO A 148 18.54 7.54 -7.15
C PRO A 148 17.87 6.22 -7.52
N ALA A 149 18.24 5.10 -6.88
CA ALA A 149 17.63 3.79 -7.14
C ALA A 149 16.12 3.79 -6.82
N TRP A 150 15.74 4.37 -5.68
CA TRP A 150 14.34 4.56 -5.31
C TRP A 150 13.59 5.44 -6.32
N ARG A 151 14.15 6.60 -6.71
CA ARG A 151 13.52 7.50 -7.70
C ARG A 151 13.27 6.81 -9.03
N GLN A 152 14.25 6.03 -9.50
CA GLN A 152 14.13 5.24 -10.72
C GLN A 152 13.03 4.19 -10.60
N GLY A 153 12.99 3.42 -9.50
CA GLY A 153 11.95 2.43 -9.27
C GLY A 153 10.55 3.06 -9.18
N VAL A 154 10.42 4.23 -8.55
CA VAL A 154 9.16 4.99 -8.49
C VAL A 154 8.72 5.41 -9.89
N ALA A 155 9.62 5.92 -10.71
CA ALA A 155 9.32 6.33 -12.09
C ALA A 155 8.91 5.13 -12.96
N GLU A 156 9.52 3.96 -12.75
CA GLU A 156 9.14 2.74 -13.47
C GLU A 156 7.75 2.24 -13.03
N ALA A 157 7.47 2.19 -11.73
CA ALA A 157 6.16 1.82 -11.21
C ALA A 157 5.07 2.81 -11.69
N ALA A 158 5.42 4.09 -11.86
CA ALA A 158 4.53 5.10 -12.41
C ALA A 158 4.19 4.88 -13.90
N GLN A 159 4.88 4.00 -14.63
CA GLN A 159 4.48 3.63 -15.99
C GLN A 159 3.30 2.64 -15.99
N CYS A 160 3.02 1.96 -14.87
CA CYS A 160 1.93 0.99 -14.76
C CYS A 160 0.60 1.71 -14.43
N PRO A 161 -0.42 1.71 -15.31
CA PRO A 161 -1.68 2.43 -15.09
C PRO A 161 -2.49 1.90 -13.91
N ASN A 162 -2.26 0.65 -13.52
CA ASN A 162 -2.94 -0.03 -12.43
C ASN A 162 -2.22 0.08 -11.08
N ILE A 163 -1.11 0.84 -10.99
CA ILE A 163 -0.46 1.18 -9.71
C ILE A 163 -0.90 2.57 -9.25
N VAL A 164 -1.39 2.63 -8.02
CA VAL A 164 -1.69 3.86 -7.28
C VAL A 164 -0.72 3.98 -6.11
N MET A 165 -0.09 5.14 -5.93
CA MET A 165 0.88 5.34 -4.85
C MET A 165 0.24 5.95 -3.60
N LYS A 166 0.54 5.38 -2.43
CA LYS A 166 0.21 5.95 -1.13
C LYS A 166 1.36 6.82 -0.63
N LEU A 167 1.09 8.11 -0.45
CA LEU A 167 2.07 9.12 0.01
C LEU A 167 2.24 9.17 1.54
N GLY A 168 1.56 8.30 2.29
CA GLY A 168 1.61 8.28 3.77
C GLY A 168 2.63 7.31 4.35
N GLY A 169 2.82 7.34 5.67
CA GLY A 169 3.69 6.39 6.41
C GLY A 169 5.19 6.60 6.22
N VAL A 170 5.59 7.83 5.90
CA VAL A 170 6.99 8.22 5.72
C VAL A 170 7.74 8.49 7.03
N GLY A 171 7.08 8.44 8.18
CA GLY A 171 7.70 8.57 9.50
C GLY A 171 8.19 7.25 10.12
N GLN A 172 8.13 6.13 9.38
CA GLN A 172 8.55 4.83 9.89
C GLN A 172 10.05 4.80 10.21
N LEU A 173 10.46 3.97 11.18
CA LEU A 173 11.86 3.84 11.60
C LEU A 173 12.82 3.55 10.44
N ARG A 174 12.34 2.81 9.42
CA ARG A 174 13.12 2.47 8.23
C ARG A 174 13.61 3.67 7.41
N TYR A 175 13.08 4.87 7.63
CA TYR A 175 13.52 6.09 6.94
C TYR A 175 14.77 6.73 7.58
N GLY A 176 15.22 6.23 8.75
CA GLY A 176 16.49 6.62 9.35
C GLY A 176 16.53 8.05 9.89
N TYR A 177 15.38 8.69 10.14
CA TYR A 177 15.35 10.06 10.62
C TYR A 177 15.74 10.21 12.10
N SER A 178 15.61 9.14 12.90
CA SER A 178 15.88 9.13 14.34
C SER A 178 15.19 10.26 15.14
N TRP A 179 14.07 10.81 14.64
CA TRP A 179 13.34 11.87 15.34
C TRP A 179 12.81 11.45 16.71
N HIS A 180 12.55 10.15 16.88
CA HIS A 180 12.09 9.55 18.14
C HIS A 180 13.18 9.52 19.23
N ASP A 181 14.46 9.67 18.86
CA ASP A 181 15.60 9.68 19.78
C ASP A 181 15.96 11.09 20.27
N ARG A 182 15.30 12.14 19.75
CA ARG A 182 15.61 13.53 20.08
C ARG A 182 14.99 13.96 21.41
N ASP A 183 15.72 14.77 22.17
CA ASP A 183 15.19 15.44 23.37
C ASP A 183 14.08 16.45 23.04
N ILE A 184 14.19 17.09 21.87
CA ILE A 184 13.22 18.06 21.35
C ILE A 184 12.50 17.45 20.15
N PRO A 185 11.17 17.29 20.18
CA PRO A 185 10.39 16.78 19.06
C PRO A 185 10.60 17.63 17.78
N ILE A 186 10.54 16.97 16.63
CA ILE A 186 10.62 17.66 15.35
C ILE A 186 9.43 18.63 15.17
N GLY A 187 9.72 19.85 14.68
CA GLY A 187 8.71 20.84 14.34
C GLY A 187 8.14 20.64 12.93
N SER A 188 6.96 21.21 12.66
CA SER A 188 6.25 21.05 11.38
C SER A 188 7.05 21.55 10.17
N GLU A 189 7.80 22.64 10.30
CA GLU A 189 8.60 23.20 9.20
C GLU A 189 9.78 22.30 8.83
N GLU A 190 10.53 21.79 9.82
CA GLU A 190 11.64 20.85 9.60
C GLU A 190 11.11 19.52 9.03
N LEU A 191 9.99 19.04 9.55
CA LEU A 191 9.33 17.83 9.05
C LEU A 191 8.95 17.99 7.57
N ALA A 192 8.29 19.10 7.22
CA ALA A 192 7.89 19.41 5.86
C ALA A 192 9.11 19.56 4.94
N GLY A 193 10.16 20.26 5.38
CA GLY A 193 11.40 20.41 4.60
C GLY A 193 12.11 19.08 4.35
N THR A 194 12.09 18.16 5.32
CA THR A 194 12.72 16.84 5.17
C THR A 194 11.92 15.92 4.24
N LEU A 195 10.59 15.93 4.35
CA LEU A 195 9.72 15.04 3.57
C LEU A 195 9.39 15.59 2.18
N GLY A 196 9.38 16.90 2.01
CA GLY A 196 8.97 17.62 0.80
C GLY A 196 9.60 17.07 -0.47
N PRO A 197 10.94 16.95 -0.57
CA PRO A 197 11.59 16.45 -1.78
C PRO A 197 11.18 15.01 -2.18
N LEU A 198 10.86 14.15 -1.21
CA LEU A 198 10.38 12.80 -1.48
C LEU A 198 8.93 12.83 -1.99
N MET A 199 8.08 13.65 -1.35
CA MET A 199 6.68 13.81 -1.74
C MET A 199 6.56 14.44 -3.13
N GLU A 200 7.34 15.49 -3.41
CA GLU A 200 7.37 16.16 -4.70
C GLU A 200 7.73 15.20 -5.83
N HIS A 201 8.76 14.36 -5.65
CA HIS A 201 9.11 13.35 -6.65
C HIS A 201 7.94 12.39 -6.90
N CYS A 202 7.32 11.86 -5.84
CA CYS A 202 6.17 10.97 -5.98
C CYS A 202 4.97 11.64 -6.65
N ILE A 203 4.66 12.89 -6.29
CA ILE A 203 3.56 13.66 -6.88
C ILE A 203 3.85 13.98 -8.35
N GLN A 204 5.10 14.27 -8.73
CA GLN A 204 5.46 14.46 -10.13
C GLN A 204 5.28 13.18 -10.96
N GLN A 205 5.59 12.01 -10.39
CA GLN A 205 5.49 10.74 -11.11
C GLN A 205 4.05 10.18 -11.13
N PHE A 206 3.30 10.27 -10.04
CA PHE A 206 1.96 9.69 -9.87
C PHE A 206 0.83 10.73 -9.93
N GLY A 207 1.17 11.98 -10.20
CA GLY A 207 0.26 13.11 -10.22
C GLY A 207 -0.76 13.07 -11.35
N PRO A 208 -1.66 14.06 -11.37
CA PRO A 208 -2.86 14.06 -12.20
C PRO A 208 -2.66 14.10 -13.70
N ASP A 209 -1.45 14.39 -14.16
CA ASP A 209 -1.12 14.38 -15.58
C ASP A 209 -1.15 12.97 -16.19
N ARG A 210 -1.34 11.92 -15.36
CA ARG A 210 -1.62 10.55 -15.80
C ARG A 210 -3.08 10.26 -16.18
N GLY A 211 -3.95 11.28 -16.19
CA GLY A 211 -5.33 11.14 -16.69
C GLY A 211 -6.43 11.58 -15.74
N TYR A 212 -6.15 12.47 -14.78
CA TYR A 212 -7.19 13.04 -13.92
C TYR A 212 -7.73 14.34 -14.53
N SER A 213 -9.06 14.43 -14.58
CA SER A 213 -9.81 15.63 -14.92
C SER A 213 -9.50 16.78 -13.95
N ALA A 214 -9.84 18.01 -14.36
CA ALA A 214 -9.62 19.19 -13.53
C ALA A 214 -10.35 19.13 -12.16
N GLY A 215 -11.48 18.41 -12.06
CA GLY A 215 -12.17 18.17 -10.80
C GLY A 215 -11.45 17.17 -9.90
N GLU A 216 -10.91 16.09 -10.47
CA GLU A 216 -10.14 15.08 -9.74
C GLU A 216 -8.83 15.63 -9.18
N ARG A 217 -8.25 16.66 -9.81
CA ARG A 217 -7.10 17.42 -9.26
C ARG A 217 -7.42 18.14 -7.97
N ALA A 218 -8.61 18.71 -7.85
CA ALA A 218 -9.03 19.45 -6.65
C ALA A 218 -9.39 18.50 -5.49
N ALA A 219 -9.77 17.26 -5.79
CA ALA A 219 -10.22 16.28 -4.81
C ALA A 219 -9.16 15.24 -4.42
N LEU A 220 -7.91 15.41 -4.85
CA LEU A 220 -6.82 14.43 -4.74
C LEU A 220 -6.61 13.86 -3.32
N PHE A 221 -6.97 14.62 -2.28
CA PHE A 221 -6.79 14.26 -0.88
C PHE A 221 -7.99 13.57 -0.22
N HIS A 222 -9.17 13.54 -0.86
CA HIS A 222 -10.37 12.84 -0.35
C HIS A 222 -10.86 11.78 -1.33
N ASP A 223 -11.15 12.16 -2.59
CA ASP A 223 -11.88 11.30 -3.54
C ASP A 223 -11.02 10.18 -4.12
N THR A 224 -9.69 10.33 -4.08
CA THR A 224 -8.76 9.27 -4.52
C THR A 224 -9.00 7.99 -3.75
N ALA A 225 -9.13 8.07 -2.42
CA ALA A 225 -9.37 6.89 -1.59
C ALA A 225 -10.76 6.30 -1.86
N ALA A 226 -11.79 7.14 -1.93
CA ALA A 226 -13.15 6.68 -2.23
C ALA A 226 -13.23 5.93 -3.57
N ARG A 227 -12.61 6.48 -4.63
CA ARG A 227 -12.56 5.83 -5.94
C ARG A 227 -11.72 4.55 -5.94
N VAL A 228 -10.51 4.58 -5.38
CA VAL A 228 -9.58 3.43 -5.40
C VAL A 228 -10.16 2.25 -4.62
N TYR A 229 -10.82 2.51 -3.50
CA TYR A 229 -11.44 1.46 -2.67
C TYR A 229 -12.93 1.26 -2.99
N ASN A 230 -13.47 1.85 -4.07
CA ASN A 230 -14.88 1.72 -4.46
C ASN A 230 -15.86 1.94 -3.27
N ILE A 231 -15.69 3.08 -2.60
CA ILE A 231 -16.53 3.54 -1.50
C ILE A 231 -17.62 4.41 -2.12
N SER A 232 -18.87 4.00 -1.94
CA SER A 232 -20.05 4.79 -2.32
C SER A 232 -20.47 5.69 -1.16
N ASP A 233 -21.04 6.85 -1.48
CA ASP A 233 -21.72 7.74 -0.52
C ASP A 233 -23.01 7.12 0.05
#